data_AF-A0A7T7BM38-F1
#
_entry.id   AF-A0A7T7BM38-F1
#
_cell.length_a   1.000
_cell.length_b   1.000
_cell.length_c   1.000
_cell.angle_alpha   90.00
_cell.angle_beta   90.00
_cell.angle_gamma   90.00
#
_symmetry.space_group_name_H-M   'P 1'
#
loop_
_entity.id
_entity.type
_entity.pdbx_description
1 polymer ?
#
loop_
_entity_poly.entity_id
_entity_poly.type
_entity_poly.pdbx_seq_one_letter_code
_entity_poly.pdbx_strand_id
1 'polypeptide(L)'
;MFNLASSASFRLSTLSTLLLKMYSSAIRARMATSFAARRGFSTSRTQLASPYHYPEGPRSNIPFNPLTKYFFWRYWGFMITGFGAPFAIAVWQTYKTK
;
A
#
# COMPACT_ATOMS: atom_id res chain seq x y z
N MET A 1 14.38 -62.64 12.07
CA MET A 1 14.19 -62.06 10.73
C MET A 1 13.36 -60.80 10.89
N PHE A 2 13.99 -59.62 10.96
CA PHE A 2 13.26 -58.35 11.08
C PHE A 2 12.58 -58.05 9.75
N ASN A 3 11.25 -57.91 9.79
CA ASN A 3 10.40 -57.78 8.62
C ASN A 3 10.65 -56.44 7.91
N LEU A 4 11.17 -56.49 6.68
CA LEU A 4 11.49 -55.34 5.84
C LEU A 4 10.28 -54.38 5.68
N ALA A 5 9.06 -54.92 5.74
CA ALA A 5 7.81 -54.18 5.63
C ALA A 5 7.52 -53.21 6.79
N SER A 6 8.00 -53.50 8.01
CA SER A 6 7.75 -52.67 9.19
C SER A 6 8.60 -51.38 9.17
N SER A 7 9.82 -51.45 8.65
CA SER A 7 10.72 -50.29 8.54
C SER A 7 10.23 -49.26 7.50
N ALA A 8 9.64 -49.73 6.40
CA ALA A 8 9.08 -48.86 5.35
C ALA A 8 7.87 -48.05 5.84
N SER A 9 6.95 -48.69 6.57
CA SER A 9 5.75 -48.04 7.13
C SER A 9 6.10 -46.95 8.17
N PHE A 10 7.09 -47.21 9.03
CA PHE A 10 7.59 -46.23 10.02
C PHE A 10 8.31 -45.02 9.38
N ARG A 11 9.07 -45.23 8.29
CA ARG A 11 9.70 -44.14 7.54
C ARG A 11 8.66 -43.28 6.81
N LEU A 12 7.58 -43.87 6.28
CA LEU A 12 6.51 -43.15 5.59
C LEU A 12 5.67 -42.28 6.54
N SER A 13 5.40 -42.73 7.77
CA SER A 13 4.67 -41.93 8.77
C SER A 13 5.51 -40.77 9.33
N THR A 14 6.83 -40.97 9.45
CA THR A 14 7.74 -39.90 9.85
C THR A 14 7.86 -38.83 8.76
N LEU A 15 7.91 -39.24 7.49
CA LEU A 15 7.92 -38.30 6.36
C LEU A 15 6.60 -37.53 6.25
N SER A 16 5.44 -38.18 6.43
CA SER A 16 4.14 -37.50 6.36
C SER A 16 3.95 -36.46 7.47
N THR A 17 4.37 -36.77 8.71
CA THR A 17 4.31 -35.83 9.83
C THR A 17 5.29 -34.67 9.67
N LEU A 18 6.48 -34.90 9.10
CA LEU A 18 7.42 -33.84 8.73
C LEU A 18 6.86 -32.94 7.63
N LEU A 19 6.26 -33.51 6.59
CA LEU A 19 5.62 -32.75 5.51
C LEU A 19 4.41 -31.93 6.03
N LEU A 20 3.59 -32.49 6.91
CA LEU A 20 2.48 -31.77 7.55
C LEU A 20 2.98 -30.62 8.43
N LYS A 21 4.08 -30.80 9.16
CA LYS A 21 4.73 -29.74 9.94
C LYS A 21 5.28 -28.65 9.02
N MET A 22 5.99 -29.01 7.95
CA MET A 22 6.54 -28.06 6.98
C MET A 22 5.44 -27.27 6.27
N TYR A 23 4.36 -27.94 5.86
CA TYR A 23 3.20 -27.31 5.23
C TYR A 23 2.53 -26.32 6.19
N SER A 24 2.31 -26.73 7.45
CA SER A 24 1.75 -25.85 8.50
C SER A 24 2.64 -24.64 8.78
N SER A 25 3.96 -24.82 8.79
CA SER A 25 4.93 -23.73 8.94
C SER A 25 4.92 -22.77 7.74
N ALA A 26 4.82 -23.28 6.52
CA ALA A 26 4.75 -22.46 5.31
C ALA A 26 3.46 -21.62 5.25
N ILE A 27 2.32 -22.19 5.64
CA ILE A 27 1.05 -21.47 5.76
C ILE A 27 1.16 -20.37 6.83
N ARG A 28 1.73 -20.67 8.00
CA ARG A 28 1.93 -19.68 9.08
C ARG A 28 2.85 -18.54 8.64
N ALA A 29 3.93 -18.83 7.92
CA ALA A 29 4.83 -17.81 7.39
C ALA A 29 4.13 -16.88 6.39
N ARG A 30 3.29 -17.42 5.49
CA ARG A 30 2.48 -16.62 4.56
C ARG A 30 1.47 -15.72 5.28
N MET A 31 0.85 -16.21 6.35
CA MET A 31 -0.07 -15.41 7.18
C MET A 31 0.67 -14.35 8.02
N ALA A 32 1.92 -14.60 8.42
CA ALA A 32 2.73 -13.60 9.11
C ALA A 32 3.07 -12.40 8.21
N THR A 33 3.32 -12.64 6.92
CA THR A 33 3.60 -11.58 5.93
C THR A 33 2.42 -10.63 5.74
N SER A 34 1.18 -11.14 5.72
CA SER A 34 -0.02 -10.28 5.58
C SER A 34 -0.24 -9.39 6.81
N PHE A 35 0.12 -9.86 8.01
CA PHE A 35 0.09 -9.04 9.22
C PHE A 35 1.22 -8.01 9.23
N ALA A 36 2.44 -8.41 8.85
CA ALA A 36 3.60 -7.52 8.78
C ALA A 36 3.43 -6.39 7.74
N ALA A 37 2.82 -6.69 6.59
CA ALA A 37 2.51 -5.70 5.56
C ALA A 37 1.53 -4.61 6.05
N ARG A 38 0.70 -4.90 7.06
CA ARG A 38 -0.23 -3.94 7.67
C ARG A 38 0.38 -3.14 8.82
N ARG A 39 1.61 -3.44 9.26
CA ARG A 39 2.23 -2.80 10.43
C ARG A 39 2.80 -1.41 10.16
N GLY A 40 2.64 -0.85 8.95
CA GLY A 40 2.96 0.56 8.67
C GLY A 40 4.36 0.97 9.12
N PHE A 41 5.33 0.06 8.99
CA PHE A 41 6.69 0.28 9.46
C PHE A 41 7.30 1.45 8.68
N SER A 42 7.45 2.58 9.35
CA SER A 42 8.11 3.77 8.84
C SER A 42 9.51 3.86 9.44
N THR A 43 10.53 4.07 8.61
CA THR A 43 11.91 4.34 9.06
C THR A 43 12.10 5.80 9.47
N SER A 44 11.10 6.65 9.20
CA SER A 44 11.15 8.06 9.58
C SER A 44 10.90 8.21 11.08
N ARG A 45 11.90 8.72 11.80
CA ARG A 45 11.79 9.10 13.22
C ARG A 45 10.64 10.10 13.39
N THR A 46 9.72 9.85 14.32
CA THR A 46 8.62 10.78 14.62
C THR A 46 9.20 12.13 15.06
N GLN A 47 8.96 13.19 14.29
CA GLN A 47 9.36 14.55 14.63
C GLN A 47 8.29 15.21 15.51
N LEU A 48 8.27 14.84 16.80
CA LEU A 48 7.34 15.37 17.82
C LEU A 48 7.78 16.73 18.42
N ALA A 49 8.81 17.37 17.86
CA ALA A 49 9.43 18.56 18.44
C ALA A 49 8.63 19.86 18.23
N SER A 50 7.57 19.83 17.43
CA SER A 50 6.72 21.01 17.18
C SER A 50 5.68 21.17 18.29
N PRO A 51 5.55 22.35 18.91
CA PRO A 51 4.45 22.68 19.82
C PRO A 51 3.05 22.54 19.18
N TYR A 52 2.99 22.54 17.85
CA TYR A 52 1.77 22.32 17.06
C TYR A 52 1.69 20.85 16.62
N HIS A 53 0.64 20.14 17.07
CA HIS A 53 0.29 18.80 16.59
C HIS A 53 -0.52 18.94 15.30
N TYR A 54 0.11 18.62 14.18
CA TYR A 54 -0.62 18.45 12.92
C TYR A 54 -1.27 17.07 12.90
N PRO A 55 -2.41 16.91 12.22
CA PRO A 55 -2.98 15.58 12.05
C PRO A 55 -1.95 14.66 11.40
N GLU A 56 -1.68 13.52 12.03
CA GLU A 56 -0.93 12.43 11.41
C GLU A 56 -1.85 11.43 10.72
N GLY A 57 -1.34 10.75 9.70
CA GLY A 57 -2.03 9.68 9.00
C GLY A 57 -2.15 9.89 7.50
N PRO A 58 -2.70 8.91 6.76
CA PRO A 58 -2.86 9.02 5.32
C PRO A 58 -3.64 10.27 4.94
N ARG A 59 -3.10 11.05 4.00
CA ARG A 59 -3.70 12.29 3.44
C ARG A 59 -3.70 13.49 4.38
N SER A 60 -3.07 13.43 5.55
CA SER A 60 -2.92 14.62 6.38
C SER A 60 -1.87 15.60 5.83
N ASN A 61 -1.09 15.18 4.83
CA ASN A 61 -0.06 15.96 4.15
C ASN A 61 -0.54 16.67 2.86
N ILE A 62 -1.81 16.49 2.46
CA ILE A 62 -2.33 17.10 1.23
C ILE A 62 -3.31 18.23 1.54
N PRO A 63 -3.19 19.38 0.84
CA PRO A 63 -3.99 20.57 1.15
C PRO A 63 -5.44 20.51 0.60
N PHE A 64 -5.89 19.34 0.15
CA PHE A 64 -7.23 19.13 -0.41
C PHE A 64 -7.81 17.80 0.05
N ASN A 65 -9.13 17.64 -0.03
CA ASN A 65 -9.83 16.41 0.40
C ASN A 65 -10.24 15.54 -0.81
N PRO A 66 -9.58 14.38 -1.05
CA PRO A 66 -9.94 13.47 -2.12
C PRO A 66 -11.23 12.66 -1.94
N LEU A 67 -11.84 12.64 -0.75
CA LEU A 67 -13.01 11.77 -0.47
C LEU A 67 -14.36 12.44 -0.72
N THR A 68 -14.36 13.68 -1.20
CA THR A 68 -15.63 14.35 -1.54
C THR A 68 -16.24 13.72 -2.78
N LYS A 69 -17.57 13.57 -2.84
CA LYS A 69 -18.30 13.08 -4.04
C LYS A 69 -17.99 13.89 -5.31
N TYR A 70 -17.54 15.14 -5.14
CA TYR A 70 -17.19 16.06 -6.22
C TYR A 70 -15.69 16.10 -6.52
N PHE A 71 -14.87 15.21 -5.94
CA PHE A 71 -13.42 15.25 -6.12
C PHE A 71 -13.02 15.13 -7.60
N PHE A 72 -13.69 14.26 -8.35
CA PHE A 72 -13.45 14.09 -9.78
C PHE A 72 -13.57 15.42 -10.54
N TRP A 73 -14.68 16.13 -10.36
CA TRP A 73 -14.92 17.42 -11.01
C TRP A 73 -13.94 18.51 -10.54
N ARG A 74 -13.62 18.56 -9.25
CA ARG A 74 -12.66 19.53 -8.70
C ARG A 74 -11.25 19.31 -9.22
N TYR A 75 -10.81 18.05 -9.27
CA TYR A 75 -9.49 17.68 -9.76
C TYR A 75 -9.33 18.04 -11.24
N TRP A 76 -10.28 17.61 -12.09
CA TRP A 76 -10.22 17.92 -13.52
C TRP A 76 -10.41 19.40 -13.81
N GLY A 77 -11.28 20.09 -13.08
CA GLY A 77 -11.43 21.54 -13.18
C GLY A 77 -10.12 22.28 -12.89
N PHE A 78 -9.40 21.88 -11.83
CA PHE A 78 -8.08 22.44 -11.52
C PHE A 78 -7.07 22.19 -12.65
N MET A 79 -7.00 20.96 -13.17
CA MET A 79 -6.07 20.61 -14.24
C MET A 79 -6.36 21.37 -15.54
N ILE A 80 -7.63 21.42 -15.96
CA ILE A 80 -8.06 22.13 -17.16
C ILE A 80 -7.79 23.64 -17.02
N THR A 81 -8.03 24.20 -15.83
CA THR A 81 -7.80 25.64 -15.60
C THR A 81 -6.31 25.97 -15.66
N GLY A 82 -5.47 25.21 -14.95
CA GLY A 82 -4.01 25.43 -14.95
C GLY A 82 -3.39 25.23 -16.33
N PHE A 83 -3.80 24.18 -17.05
CA PHE A 83 -3.32 23.91 -18.40
C PHE A 83 -3.88 24.90 -19.44
N GLY A 84 -5.15 25.28 -19.32
CA GLY A 84 -5.85 26.15 -20.27
C GLY A 84 -5.53 27.64 -20.11
N ALA A 85 -5.10 28.08 -18.92
CA ALA A 85 -4.87 29.49 -18.62
C ALA A 85 -3.89 30.17 -19.60
N PRO A 86 -2.71 29.62 -19.94
CA PRO A 86 -1.81 30.24 -20.92
C PRO A 86 -2.44 30.43 -22.30
N PHE A 87 -3.27 29.48 -22.77
CA PHE A 87 -3.94 29.56 -24.07
C PHE A 87 -5.07 30.58 -24.09
N ALA A 88 -5.88 30.62 -23.03
CA ALA A 88 -6.91 31.63 -22.88
C ALA A 88 -6.30 33.05 -22.86
N ILE A 89 -5.16 33.21 -22.16
CA ILE A 89 -4.41 34.47 -22.18
C ILE A 89 -3.87 34.77 -23.58
N ALA A 90 -3.29 33.81 -24.28
CA ALA A 90 -2.77 34.01 -25.63
C ALA A 90 -3.87 34.50 -26.58
N VAL A 91 -5.03 33.85 -26.57
CA VAL A 91 -6.23 34.27 -27.32
C VAL A 91 -6.64 35.67 -26.91
N TRP A 92 -6.72 35.98 -25.62
CA TRP A 92 -7.04 37.31 -25.14
C TRP A 92 -6.07 38.38 -25.66
N GLN A 93 -4.77 38.08 -25.73
CA GLN A 93 -3.79 39.00 -26.30
C GLN A 93 -4.03 39.27 -27.78
N THR A 94 -4.56 38.30 -28.55
CA THR A 94 -4.89 38.53 -29.98
C THR A 94 -6.00 39.54 -30.21
N TYR A 95 -6.90 39.73 -29.22
CA TYR A 95 -7.99 40.69 -29.29
C TYR A 95 -7.59 42.10 -28.85
N LYS A 96 -6.39 42.28 -28.31
CA LYS A 96 -5.88 43.62 -28.01
C LYS A 96 -5.41 44.27 -29.30
N THR A 97 -5.78 45.53 -29.48
CA THR A 97 -5.28 46.36 -30.58
C THR A 97 -3.75 46.36 -30.56
N LYS A 98 -3.14 46.27 -31.74
CA LYS A 98 -1.68 46.43 -31.89
C LYS A 98 -1.24 47.82 -31.45
#